data_AF-A0A0C2DUN5-F1
#
_entry.id   AF-A0A0C2DUN5-F1
#
_cell.length_a   1.000
_cell.length_b   1.000
_cell.length_c   1.000
_cell.angle_alpha   90.00
_cell.angle_beta   90.00
_cell.angle_gamma   90.00
#
_symmetry.space_group_name_H-M   'P 1'
#
loop_
_entity.id
_entity.type
_entity.pdbx_description
1 polymer ?
#
loop_
_entity_poly.entity_id
_entity_poly.type
_entity_poly.pdbx_seq_one_letter_code
_entity_poly.pdbx_strand_id
1 'polypeptide(L)' 'MNYSCKDLLFQCSAKCGRGVRRRTVACIDLATNATVASWRCDPASRPVDEHKCRVMHCPRWRGTPWSTESMIAGVRE' A
#
# COMPACT_ATOMS: atom_id res chain seq x y z
N MET A 1 8.18 32.81 0.78
CA MET A 1 7.01 31.99 0.40
C MET A 1 7.23 30.62 1.00
N ASN A 2 6.39 30.23 1.96
CA ASN A 2 6.62 29.03 2.77
C ASN A 2 5.77 27.88 2.24
N TYR A 3 6.39 26.93 1.56
CA TYR A 3 5.75 25.75 0.99
C TYR A 3 6.20 24.49 1.73
N SER A 4 5.30 23.52 1.91
CA SER A 4 5.61 22.25 2.57
C SER A 4 5.00 21.07 1.85
N CYS A 5 5.75 19.96 1.75
CA CYS A 5 5.24 18.68 1.26
C CYS A 5 4.46 17.98 2.37
N LYS A 6 3.14 17.85 2.19
CA LYS A 6 2.28 17.13 3.12
C LYS A 6 1.87 15.78 2.53
N ASP A 7 2.02 14.74 3.36
CA ASP A 7 1.53 13.39 3.07
C ASP A 7 0.00 13.40 3.01
N LEU A 8 -0.58 13.05 1.86
CA LEU A 8 -2.04 12.98 1.68
C LEU A 8 -2.61 11.58 1.88
N LEU A 9 -1.83 10.53 1.54
CA LEU A 9 -2.30 9.15 1.63
C LEU A 9 -1.21 8.22 2.12
N PHE A 10 -1.56 7.42 3.11
CA PHE A 10 -0.76 6.29 3.59
C PHE A 10 -1.54 4.99 3.38
N GLN A 11 -1.39 4.38 2.21
CA GLN A 11 -1.86 3.01 1.97
C GLN A 11 -0.67 2.07 1.74
N CYS A 12 -0.70 0.93 2.42
CA CYS A 12 0.27 -0.14 2.19
C CYS A 12 -0.15 -0.94 0.94
N SER A 13 0.79 -1.30 0.07
CA SER A 13 0.52 -2.14 -1.11
C SER A 13 0.02 -3.53 -0.72
N ALA A 14 0.42 -4.01 0.46
CA ALA A 14 0.05 -5.31 0.97
C ALA A 14 -1.26 -5.26 1.77
N LYS A 15 -2.15 -6.23 1.53
CA LYS A 15 -3.36 -6.45 2.35
C LYS A 15 -3.06 -7.21 3.65
N CYS A 16 -1.97 -7.97 3.69
CA CYS A 16 -1.41 -8.63 4.87
C CYS A 16 0.12 -8.75 4.69
N GLY A 17 0.85 -8.95 5.77
CA GLY A 17 2.29 -9.16 5.77
C GLY A 17 3.08 -7.86 5.63
N ARG A 18 4.22 -7.96 4.93
CA ARG A 18 5.10 -6.84 4.61
C ARG A 18 4.77 -6.31 3.23
N GLY A 19 4.78 -4.99 3.08
CA GLY A 19 4.59 -4.31 1.82
C GLY A 19 5.39 -3.03 1.75
N VAL A 20 5.11 -2.26 0.71
CA VAL A 20 5.64 -0.92 0.50
C VAL A 20 4.48 0.04 0.33
N ARG A 21 4.63 1.25 0.83
CA ARG A 21 3.73 2.36 0.53
C ARG A 21 4.47 3.33 -0.36
N ARG A 22 3.77 3.89 -1.34
CA ARG A 22 4.21 5.12 -1.99
C ARG A 22 3.50 6.30 -1.33
N ARG A 23 4.25 7.31 -0.86
CA ARG A 23 3.64 8.50 -0.27
C ARG A 23 3.19 9.43 -1.39
N THR A 24 1.89 9.62 -1.54
CA THR A 24 1.36 10.72 -2.36
C THR A 24 1.47 11.99 -1.55
N VAL A 25 2.38 12.89 -1.95
CA VAL A 25 2.53 14.20 -1.32
C VAL A 25 1.93 15.30 -2.18
N ALA A 26 1.32 16.29 -1.52
CA ALA A 26 0.97 17.55 -2.15
C ALA A 26 1.84 18.67 -1.61
N CYS A 27 2.17 19.63 -2.47
CA CYS A 27 2.78 20.86 -2.04
C CYS A 27 1.69 21.81 -1.56
N ILE A 28 1.79 22.30 -0.34
CA ILE A 28 0.84 23.24 0.24
C ILE A 28 1.55 24.52 0.66
N ASP A 29 0.88 25.64 0.40
CA ASP A 29 1.27 26.96 0.89
C ASP A 29 0.91 27.06 2.37
N LEU A 30 1.90 27.28 3.24
CA LEU A 30 1.69 27.32 4.69
C LEU A 30 0.95 28.56 5.17
N ALA A 31 0.86 29.62 4.37
CA ALA A 31 0.11 30.82 4.71
C ALA A 31 -1.38 30.69 4.39
N THR A 32 -1.72 30.03 3.27
CA THR A 32 -3.12 29.88 2.80
C THR A 32 -3.68 28.47 2.98
N ASN A 33 -2.83 27.51 3.34
CA ASN A 33 -3.11 26.08 3.41
C ASN A 33 -3.66 25.50 2.08
N ALA A 34 -3.43 26.20 0.97
CA ALA A 34 -3.88 25.81 -0.37
C ALA A 34 -2.88 24.85 -1.02
N THR A 35 -3.39 23.85 -1.75
CA THR A 35 -2.56 22.98 -2.59
C THR A 35 -2.06 23.77 -3.79
N VAL A 36 -0.75 23.79 -3.98
CA VAL A 36 -0.07 24.48 -5.08
C VAL A 36 0.69 23.48 -5.95
N ALA A 37 1.21 23.97 -7.08
CA ALA A 37 2.00 23.15 -7.98
C ALA A 37 3.24 22.56 -7.28
N SER A 38 3.57 21.31 -7.62
CA SER A 38 4.62 20.53 -6.96
C SER A 38 6.00 21.18 -7.00
N TRP A 39 6.33 21.93 -8.06
CA TRP A 39 7.61 22.64 -8.23
C TRP A 39 7.81 23.82 -7.27
N ARG A 40 6.77 24.23 -6.54
CA ARG A 40 6.89 25.24 -5.46
C ARG A 40 7.53 24.66 -4.21
N CYS A 41 7.45 23.35 -4.02
CA CYS A 41 8.13 22.65 -2.92
C CYS A 41 9.51 22.20 -3.39
N ASP A 42 10.47 22.28 -2.48
CA ASP A 42 11.83 21.84 -2.75
C ASP A 42 11.87 20.31 -2.99
N PRO A 43 12.45 19.82 -4.09
CA PRO A 43 12.48 18.40 -4.41
C PRO A 43 13.33 17.58 -3.42
N ALA A 44 14.30 18.18 -2.73
CA ALA A 44 15.05 17.53 -1.64
C ALA A 44 14.23 17.45 -0.34
N SER A 45 13.22 18.31 -0.16
CA SER A 45 12.23 18.20 0.93
C SER A 45 11.14 17.14 0.67
N ARG A 46 11.12 16.56 -0.54
CA ARG A 46 10.17 15.50 -0.89
C ARG A 46 10.53 14.23 -0.12
N PRO A 47 9.63 13.68 0.71
CA PRO A 47 9.91 12.44 1.42
C PRO A 47 10.12 11.31 0.42
N VAL A 48 10.99 10.37 0.79
CA VAL A 48 11.34 9.20 -0.03
C VAL A 48 10.07 8.53 -0.56
N ASP A 49 10.01 8.34 -1.88
CA ASP A 49 8.79 7.88 -2.53
C ASP A 49 8.31 6.55 -1.96
N GLU A 50 9.18 5.67 -1.46
CA GLU A 50 8.81 4.38 -0.88
C GLU A 50 9.19 4.22 0.60
N HIS A 51 8.22 3.78 1.39
CA HIS A 51 8.44 3.36 2.78
C HIS A 51 7.94 1.94 3.01
N LYS A 52 8.69 1.16 3.79
CA LYS A 52 8.25 -0.17 4.21
C LYS A 52 7.05 -0.07 5.16
N CYS A 53 6.05 -0.92 4.98
CA CYS A 53 4.88 -1.04 5.84
C CYS A 53 4.62 -2.49 6.21
N ARG A 54 3.97 -2.71 7.35
CA ARG A 54 3.52 -4.02 7.80
C ARG A 54 2.08 -3.87 8.28
N VAL A 55 1.21 -4.78 7.84
CA VAL A 55 -0.21 -4.78 8.23
C VAL A 55 -0.44 -5.86 9.29
N MET A 56 -1.25 -6.87 9.03
CA MET A 56 -1.45 -8.06 9.88
C MET A 56 -0.72 -9.28 9.31
N HIS A 57 -0.55 -10.35 10.08
CA HIS A 57 -0.02 -11.60 9.53
C HIS A 57 -0.96 -12.16 8.47
N CYS A 58 -0.39 -12.68 7.37
CA CYS A 58 -1.19 -13.35 6.36
C CYS A 58 -1.75 -14.67 6.91
N PRO A 59 -3.02 -14.99 6.63
CA PRO A 59 -3.58 -16.28 6.99
C PRO A 59 -2.77 -17.37 6.30
N ARG A 60 -2.40 -18.40 7.05
CA ARG A 60 -1.78 -19.60 6.48
C ARG A 60 -2.88 -20.59 6.17
N TRP A 61 -3.04 -20.92 4.90
CA TRP A 61 -3.87 -22.06 4.51
C TRP A 61 -3.21 -23.34 5.00
N ARG A 62 -3.92 -24.10 5.83
CA ARG A 62 -3.62 -25.50 6.10
C ARG A 62 -4.53 -26.33 5.20
N GLY A 63 -4.05 -26.65 4.00
CA GLY A 63 -4.70 -27.66 3.18
C GLY A 63 -4.54 -29.01 3.86
N THR A 64 -5.63 -29.69 4.13
CA THR A 64 -5.57 -31.13 4.34
C THR A 64 -5.08 -31.77 3.04
N PRO A 65 -4.24 -32.82 3.09
CA PRO A 65 -3.95 -33.58 1.89
C PRO A 65 -5.29 -34.05 1.30
N TRP A 66 -5.45 -33.91 -0.02
CA TRP A 66 -6.56 -34.47 -0.75
C TRP A 66 -6.47 -35.98 -0.57
N SER A 67 -7.31 -36.55 0.30
CA SER A 67 -7.43 -38.00 0.42
C SER A 67 -7.92 -38.52 -0.93
N THR A 68 -7.15 -39.41 -1.55
CA THR A 68 -7.42 -40.02 -2.86
C THR A 68 -8.67 -40.92 -2.88
N GLU A 69 -9.50 -40.85 -1.84
CA GLU A 69 -10.70 -41.66 -1.65
C GLU A 69 -11.97 -40.83 -1.85
N SER A 70 -12.02 -40.07 -2.95
CA SER A 70 -13.25 -39.43 -3.42
C SER A 70 -13.42 -39.52 -4.95
N MET A 71 -12.63 -40.37 -5.61
CA MET A 71 -12.86 -40.78 -6.99
C MET A 71 -13.74 -42.05 -7.05
N ILE A 72 -14.87 -42.07 -6.35
CA ILE A 72 -15.99 -42.98 -6.67
C ILE A 72 -17.30 -42.19 -6.57
N ALA A 73 -17.50 -41.25 -7.50
CA ALA A 73 -18.83 -40.74 -7.83
C ALA A 73 -18.73 -39.98 -9.16
N GLY A 74 -18.93 -40.70 -10.28
CA GLY A 74 -19.07 -40.05 -11.58
C GLY A 74 -18.53 -40.81 -12.78
N VAL A 75 -18.67 -42.13 -12.85
CA VAL A 75 -18.90 -42.77 -14.16
C VAL A 75 -20.38 -42.52 -14.46
N ARG A 76 -20.65 -41.59 -15.38
CA ARG A 76 -21.94 -41.55 -16.06
C ARG A 76 -21.86 -42.58 -17.18
N GLU A 77 -22.76 -43.55 -17.14
CA GLU A 77 -23.21 -44.31 -18.32
C GLU A 77 -24.06 -43.43 -19.25
#